data_AF-A0A3S1IBJ6-F1
#
_entry.id   AF-A0A3S1IBJ6-F1
#
_cell.length_a   1.000
_cell.length_b   1.000
_cell.length_c   1.000
_cell.angle_alpha   90.00
_cell.angle_beta   90.00
_cell.angle_gamma   90.00
#
_symmetry.space_group_name_H-M   'P 1'
#
loop_
_entity.id
_entity.type
_entity.pdbx_description
1 polymer ?
#
loop_
_entity_poly.entity_id
_entity_poly.type
_entity_poly.pdbx_seq_one_letter_code
_entity_poly.pdbx_strand_id
1 'polypeptide(L)'
;MIKNIYTSARIYLLYNDYGAQSVYLYFIYILIMEIKTNKLYPCPCCGYLTLESQHRSTNLFCPICFWVDEADNSNWVGNRFLSLRQAQLNFIEFGACDQEWLNYVRRANERDIRDSNWQPVERLLENMKLKLIEKINQAFNGVSLEDGLSLYGARALDDWCSIEEARKISQKMTFEQRWQDIPSYFLEELGDSFGFLDSKGFRYYLPVFMIYSLNNNSGYAFTDSVYSALKYKPKFYQKHLALLNQEQLEVAQEYVKLIDSYA
;
A
#
# COMPACT_ATOMS: atom_id res chain seq x y z
N MET A 1 28.52 36.30 18.68
CA MET A 1 27.26 36.82 18.11
C MET A 1 26.42 35.61 17.67
N ILE A 2 25.84 34.91 18.65
CA ILE A 2 24.93 33.77 18.42
C ILE A 2 23.65 34.15 19.18
N LYS A 3 22.62 34.54 18.43
CA LYS A 3 21.27 34.80 18.93
C LYS A 3 20.36 33.69 18.44
N ASN A 4 19.39 33.37 19.29
CA ASN A 4 18.18 32.59 19.05
C ASN A 4 18.31 31.07 19.01
N ILE A 5 18.18 30.45 20.19
CA ILE A 5 17.42 29.22 20.31
C ILE A 5 16.55 29.31 21.57
N TYR A 6 15.28 28.91 21.43
CA TYR A 6 14.26 28.66 22.47
C TYR A 6 13.45 29.85 23.02
N THR A 7 12.54 30.36 22.19
CA THR A 7 11.27 30.96 22.65
C THR A 7 10.20 29.87 22.75
N SER A 8 10.24 29.03 23.79
CA SER A 8 9.13 28.14 24.15
C SER A 8 9.22 27.69 25.63
N ALA A 9 9.44 28.64 26.53
CA ALA A 9 9.36 28.39 27.96
C ALA A 9 8.61 29.55 28.61
N ARG A 10 7.33 29.67 28.27
CA ARG A 10 6.39 30.50 29.01
C ARG A 10 5.07 29.76 29.03
N ILE A 11 4.86 28.96 30.07
CA ILE A 11 3.56 28.66 30.69
C ILE A 11 3.82 27.68 31.86
N TYR A 12 3.36 28.11 33.05
CA TYR A 12 3.35 27.48 34.37
C TYR A 12 4.69 27.16 35.04
N LEU A 13 5.01 27.94 36.09
CA LEU A 13 5.14 27.45 37.47
C LEU A 13 5.31 28.66 38.40
N LEU A 14 4.18 29.11 38.98
CA LEU A 14 4.15 29.88 40.22
C LEU A 14 3.73 28.91 41.34
N TYR A 15 4.37 29.05 42.51
CA TYR A 15 4.12 28.41 43.81
C TYR A 15 4.52 26.93 44.01
N ASN A 16 5.66 26.69 44.68
CA ASN A 16 5.71 26.58 46.15
C ASN A 16 7.14 26.23 46.63
N ASP A 17 7.60 26.96 47.63
CA ASP A 17 8.84 26.73 48.38
C ASP A 17 8.77 25.38 49.12
N TYR A 18 9.46 24.35 48.63
CA TYR A 18 10.13 23.29 49.40
C TYR A 18 11.01 22.49 48.43
N GLY A 19 12.33 22.72 48.44
CA GLY A 19 13.32 21.79 47.86
C GLY A 19 14.05 22.24 46.60
N ALA A 20 14.67 23.43 46.60
CA ALA A 20 15.53 23.89 45.50
C ALA A 20 16.68 22.93 45.13
N GLN A 21 17.17 22.09 46.06
CA GLN A 21 18.18 21.06 45.76
C GLN A 21 17.62 19.80 45.07
N SER A 22 16.37 19.42 45.34
CA SER A 22 15.71 18.26 44.72
C SER A 22 15.29 18.55 43.28
N VAL A 23 14.78 19.76 43.03
CA VAL A 23 14.42 20.22 41.68
C VAL A 23 15.66 20.39 40.81
N TYR A 24 16.80 20.83 41.36
CA TYR A 24 18.04 20.99 40.61
C TYR A 24 18.67 19.63 40.22
N LEU A 25 18.62 18.64 41.11
CA LEU A 25 19.04 17.27 40.80
C LEU A 25 18.09 16.56 39.83
N TYR A 26 16.79 16.83 39.90
CA TYR A 26 15.80 16.36 38.92
C TYR A 26 16.00 17.02 37.55
N PHE A 27 16.25 18.34 37.50
CA PHE A 27 16.60 19.04 36.27
C PHE A 27 17.92 18.56 35.69
N ILE A 28 18.95 18.31 36.51
CA ILE A 28 20.22 17.73 36.05
C ILE A 28 20.01 16.28 35.62
N TYR A 29 19.15 15.50 36.27
CA TYR A 29 18.81 14.14 35.85
C TYR A 29 18.04 14.15 34.52
N ILE A 30 17.04 15.02 34.34
CA ILE A 30 16.34 15.23 33.07
C ILE A 30 17.33 15.72 32.00
N LEU A 31 18.20 16.68 32.29
CA LEU A 31 19.24 17.16 31.38
C LEU A 31 20.24 16.06 31.02
N ILE A 32 20.66 15.22 31.97
CA ILE A 32 21.57 14.08 31.76
C ILE A 32 20.86 12.93 31.03
N MET A 33 19.55 12.74 31.22
CA MET A 33 18.73 11.76 30.51
C MET A 33 18.41 12.23 29.08
N GLU A 34 18.16 13.53 28.87
CA GLU A 34 17.99 14.20 27.56
C GLU A 34 19.33 14.23 26.79
N ILE A 35 20.45 14.47 27.47
CA ILE A 35 21.80 14.38 26.89
C ILE A 35 22.16 12.92 26.54
N LYS A 36 21.48 11.92 27.10
CA LYS A 36 21.88 10.51 26.96
C LYS A 36 21.44 9.79 25.70
N THR A 37 20.57 10.34 24.88
CA THR A 37 20.47 9.97 23.45
C THR A 37 19.59 11.00 22.73
N ASN A 38 20.18 11.99 22.07
CA ASN A 38 19.45 12.84 21.13
C ASN A 38 19.22 12.05 19.82
N LYS A 39 18.46 10.94 19.93
CA LYS A 39 18.24 10.00 18.83
C LYS A 39 17.20 10.60 17.89
N LEU A 40 17.67 11.10 16.75
CA LEU A 40 16.81 11.57 15.68
C LEU A 40 16.22 10.40 14.90
N TYR A 41 14.97 10.55 14.47
CA TYR A 41 14.22 9.58 13.69
C TYR A 41 14.01 10.07 12.25
N PRO A 42 13.95 9.16 11.27
CA PRO A 42 13.80 9.52 9.87
C PRO A 42 12.43 10.15 9.63
N CYS A 43 12.42 11.32 8.98
CA CYS A 43 11.20 11.88 8.43
C CYS A 43 10.62 10.90 7.39
N PRO A 44 9.33 10.53 7.46
CA PRO A 44 8.75 9.60 6.51
C PRO A 44 8.75 10.15 5.07
N CYS A 45 8.69 11.48 4.91
CA CYS A 45 8.70 12.14 3.60
C CYS A 45 10.10 12.19 2.96
N CYS A 46 11.14 12.65 3.66
CA CYS A 46 12.46 12.84 3.05
C CYS A 46 13.51 11.80 3.46
N GLY A 47 13.28 11.05 4.54
CA GLY A 47 14.20 10.04 5.07
C GLY A 47 15.36 10.57 5.90
N TYR A 48 15.51 11.89 6.03
CA TYR A 48 16.53 12.48 6.88
C TYR A 48 16.16 12.36 8.36
N LEU A 49 17.14 12.09 9.21
CA LEU A 49 16.99 12.03 10.65
C LEU A 49 16.79 13.44 11.19
N THR A 50 15.55 13.89 11.28
CA THR A 50 15.19 15.26 11.72
C THR A 50 14.15 15.30 12.84
N LEU A 51 13.54 14.17 13.17
CA LEU A 51 12.44 14.12 14.14
C LEU A 51 12.98 13.74 15.53
N GLU A 52 12.57 14.47 16.56
CA GLU A 52 13.04 14.27 17.94
C GLU A 52 12.33 13.11 18.67
N SER A 53 11.28 12.54 18.06
CA SER A 53 10.54 11.42 18.64
C SER A 53 10.23 10.35 17.59
N GLN A 54 10.19 9.10 18.03
CA GLN A 54 9.77 7.96 17.20
C GLN A 54 8.28 7.98 16.90
N HIS A 55 7.50 8.65 17.75
CA HIS A 55 6.05 8.64 17.69
C HIS A 55 5.60 9.65 16.62
N ARG A 56 4.70 9.17 15.75
CA ARG A 56 3.86 10.01 14.88
C ARG A 56 3.09 10.98 15.78
N SER A 57 2.90 12.24 15.36
CA SER A 57 2.28 13.32 16.15
C SER A 57 3.20 14.17 17.02
N THR A 58 4.39 14.52 16.54
CA THR A 58 5.23 15.51 17.25
C THR A 58 4.78 16.96 17.06
N ASN A 59 3.89 17.26 16.10
CA ASN A 59 3.61 18.61 15.60
C ASN A 59 4.88 19.38 15.17
N LEU A 60 6.00 18.66 14.94
CA LEU A 60 7.27 19.22 14.51
C LEU A 60 7.39 19.09 12.99
N PHE A 61 7.64 20.22 12.34
CA PHE A 61 7.92 20.28 10.90
C PHE A 61 9.33 19.75 10.62
N CYS A 62 9.48 18.87 9.63
CA CYS A 62 10.81 18.54 9.13
C CYS A 62 11.45 19.81 8.53
N PRO A 63 12.62 20.27 8.98
CA PRO A 63 13.25 21.47 8.42
C PRO A 63 13.73 21.28 6.97
N ILE A 64 13.86 20.02 6.51
CA ILE A 64 14.36 19.69 5.18
C ILE A 64 13.24 19.64 4.15
N CYS A 65 12.06 19.11 4.50
CA CYS A 65 10.96 18.97 3.54
C CYS A 65 9.63 19.56 4.00
N PHE A 66 9.56 20.12 5.22
CA PHE A 66 8.35 20.69 5.81
C PHE A 66 7.19 19.72 6.10
N TRP A 67 7.40 18.41 5.95
CA TRP A 67 6.40 17.41 6.32
C TRP A 67 6.08 17.45 7.81
N VAL A 68 4.79 17.36 8.15
CA VAL A 68 4.29 17.17 9.51
C VAL A 68 3.61 15.81 9.58
N ASP A 69 4.06 15.00 10.53
CA ASP A 69 3.45 13.71 10.83
C ASP A 69 2.31 13.92 11.84
N GLU A 70 1.12 14.28 11.36
CA GLU A 70 -0.09 14.40 12.19
C GLU A 70 -0.67 13.00 12.50
N ALA A 71 -1.13 12.75 13.73
CA ALA A 71 -1.55 11.42 14.21
C ALA A 71 -2.80 10.81 13.53
N ASP A 72 -3.43 11.48 12.57
CA ASP A 72 -4.68 11.00 11.98
C ASP A 72 -4.39 9.85 11.00
N ASN A 73 -4.52 8.64 11.53
CA ASN A 73 -4.34 7.35 10.87
C ASN A 73 -5.46 7.00 9.86
N SER A 74 -6.29 7.96 9.41
CA SER A 74 -7.21 7.70 8.29
C SER A 74 -6.49 7.93 6.95
N ASN A 75 -5.91 6.86 6.41
CA ASN A 75 -5.36 6.75 5.06
C ASN A 75 -4.46 7.91 4.61
N TRP A 76 -3.17 7.84 4.98
CA TRP A 76 -2.09 8.54 4.28
C TRP A 76 -2.15 10.08 4.22
N VAL A 77 -3.09 10.77 4.85
CA VAL A 77 -3.20 12.24 4.83
C VAL A 77 -2.26 12.84 5.89
N GLY A 78 -1.23 13.56 5.48
CA GLY A 78 -0.39 14.39 6.35
C GLY A 78 -0.39 15.84 5.86
N ASN A 79 -0.60 16.79 6.77
CA ASN A 79 -1.01 18.17 6.47
C ASN A 79 -2.32 18.23 5.67
N ARG A 80 -3.46 17.94 6.34
CA ARG A 80 -4.90 18.02 5.98
C ARG A 80 -5.41 17.74 4.55
N PHE A 81 -4.59 17.76 3.49
CA PHE A 81 -4.94 17.57 2.08
C PHE A 81 -3.86 16.86 1.24
N LEU A 82 -2.65 16.62 1.78
CA LEU A 82 -1.55 16.01 1.04
C LEU A 82 -1.26 14.57 1.51
N SER A 83 -1.16 13.61 0.59
CA SER A 83 -0.79 12.25 0.99
C SER A 83 0.73 12.13 1.22
N LEU A 84 1.17 11.23 2.12
CA LEU A 84 2.61 10.96 2.29
C LEU A 84 3.27 10.53 0.97
N ARG A 85 2.56 9.74 0.15
CA ARG A 85 3.02 9.35 -1.18
C ARG A 85 3.27 10.57 -2.06
N GLN A 86 2.32 11.50 -2.13
CA GLN A 86 2.48 12.72 -2.91
C GLN A 86 3.60 13.61 -2.35
N ALA A 87 3.70 13.74 -1.03
CA ALA A 87 4.77 14.50 -0.39
C ALA A 87 6.17 13.96 -0.68
N GLN A 88 6.32 12.63 -0.71
CA GLN A 88 7.58 12.00 -1.09
C GLN A 88 7.93 12.29 -2.56
N LEU A 89 6.95 12.22 -3.48
CA LEU A 89 7.15 12.57 -4.89
C LEU A 89 7.56 14.03 -5.05
N ASN A 90 6.83 14.93 -4.39
CA ASN A 90 7.12 16.36 -4.33
C ASN A 90 8.55 16.63 -3.81
N PHE A 91 8.95 15.96 -2.72
CA PHE A 91 10.29 16.11 -2.17
C PHE A 91 11.38 15.63 -3.13
N ILE A 92 11.15 14.51 -3.83
CA ILE A 92 12.06 14.00 -4.84
C ILE A 92 12.19 14.99 -6.01
N GLU A 93 11.08 15.62 -6.41
CA GLU A 93 11.03 16.53 -7.56
C GLU A 93 11.63 17.91 -7.25
N PHE A 94 11.24 18.54 -6.15
CA PHE A 94 11.60 19.94 -5.85
C PHE A 94 12.10 20.20 -4.42
N GLY A 95 12.26 19.18 -3.58
CA GLY A 95 12.94 19.28 -2.29
C GLY A 95 12.06 19.77 -1.13
N ALA A 96 10.74 19.85 -1.30
CA ALA A 96 9.78 20.11 -0.23
C ALA A 96 8.58 19.15 -0.35
N CYS A 97 7.82 18.95 0.72
CA CYS A 97 6.62 18.11 0.68
C CYS A 97 5.52 18.75 -0.17
N ASP A 98 5.47 20.07 -0.27
CA ASP A 98 4.54 20.82 -1.11
C ASP A 98 5.25 22.07 -1.67
N GLN A 99 4.82 22.55 -2.83
CA GLN A 99 5.38 23.74 -3.47
C GLN A 99 5.18 24.99 -2.60
N GLU A 100 4.09 25.06 -1.84
CA GLU A 100 3.81 26.20 -0.94
C GLU A 100 4.89 26.38 0.13
N TRP A 101 5.61 25.31 0.49
CA TRP A 101 6.62 25.31 1.55
C TRP A 101 8.05 25.53 1.09
N LEU A 102 8.29 25.76 -0.21
CA LEU A 102 9.64 25.94 -0.77
C LEU A 102 10.45 27.05 -0.09
N ASN A 103 9.80 28.11 0.40
CA ASN A 103 10.46 29.22 1.09
C ASN A 103 10.72 28.95 2.59
N TYR A 104 10.23 27.83 3.12
CA TYR A 104 10.31 27.46 4.53
C TYR A 104 11.17 26.21 4.79
N VAL A 105 11.67 25.57 3.73
CA VAL A 105 12.62 24.46 3.81
C VAL A 105 14.06 24.93 3.71
N ARG A 106 14.98 24.14 4.26
CA ARG A 106 16.42 24.25 3.97
C ARG A 106 16.91 23.03 3.20
N ARG A 107 17.92 23.22 2.36
CA ARG A 107 18.65 22.09 1.77
C ARG A 107 19.35 21.28 2.86
N ALA A 108 19.42 19.97 2.66
CA ALA A 108 20.26 19.10 3.47
C ALA A 108 21.73 19.48 3.29
N ASN A 109 22.52 19.41 4.36
CA ASN A 109 23.96 19.64 4.37
C ASN A 109 24.70 18.38 4.85
N GLU A 110 26.03 18.43 4.90
CA GLU A 110 26.90 17.30 5.23
C GLU A 110 26.66 16.68 6.63
N ARG A 111 26.00 17.41 7.54
CA ARG A 111 25.66 16.91 8.88
C ARG A 111 24.32 16.20 8.93
N ASP A 112 23.50 16.32 7.90
CA ASP A 112 22.21 15.66 7.82
C ASP A 112 22.40 14.20 7.40
N ILE A 113 22.04 13.29 8.31
CA ILE A 113 22.09 11.85 8.06
C ILE A 113 20.75 11.42 7.49
N ARG A 114 20.77 10.69 6.37
CA ARG A 114 19.59 10.04 5.79
C ARG A 114 19.58 8.57 6.19
N ASP A 115 18.41 8.05 6.55
CA ASP A 115 18.23 6.62 6.78
C ASP A 115 18.54 5.86 5.49
N SER A 116 19.52 4.97 5.55
CA SER A 116 19.94 4.13 4.42
C SER A 116 18.83 3.18 3.94
N ASN A 117 17.85 2.89 4.80
CA ASN A 117 16.71 2.04 4.49
C ASN A 117 15.50 2.83 3.97
N TRP A 118 15.57 4.16 3.95
CA TRP A 118 14.46 4.97 3.45
C TRP A 118 14.23 4.70 1.96
N GLN A 119 12.98 4.44 1.63
CA GLN A 119 12.51 4.32 0.25
C GLN A 119 11.16 5.02 0.10
N PRO A 120 10.86 5.59 -1.08
CA PRO A 120 9.53 6.10 -1.36
C PRO A 120 8.49 4.97 -1.24
N VAL A 121 7.30 5.31 -0.76
CA VAL A 121 6.14 4.41 -0.67
C VAL A 121 5.90 3.73 -2.02
N GLU A 122 6.03 4.47 -3.13
CA GLU A 122 5.90 3.91 -4.47
C GLU A 122 6.84 2.74 -4.74
N ARG A 123 8.10 2.85 -4.32
CA ARG A 123 9.09 1.79 -4.49
C ARG A 123 8.75 0.58 -3.61
N LEU A 124 8.25 0.82 -2.40
CA LEU A 124 7.82 -0.25 -1.50
C LEU A 124 6.62 -1.01 -2.07
N LEU A 125 5.61 -0.29 -2.55
CA LEU A 125 4.42 -0.86 -3.18
C LEU A 125 4.78 -1.65 -4.45
N GLU A 126 5.67 -1.12 -5.29
CA GLU A 126 6.16 -1.82 -6.48
C GLU A 126 6.89 -3.12 -6.11
N ASN A 127 7.76 -3.09 -5.10
CA ASN A 127 8.44 -4.29 -4.61
C ASN A 127 7.47 -5.32 -4.03
N MET A 128 6.44 -4.88 -3.31
CA MET A 128 5.37 -5.76 -2.80
C MET A 128 4.57 -6.37 -3.95
N LYS A 129 4.22 -5.58 -4.96
CA LYS A 129 3.55 -6.02 -6.19
C LYS A 129 4.33 -7.13 -6.89
N LEU A 130 5.62 -6.91 -7.17
CA LEU A 130 6.46 -7.88 -7.88
C LEU A 130 6.58 -9.21 -7.10
N LYS A 131 6.79 -9.14 -5.78
CA LYS A 131 6.82 -10.32 -4.91
C LYS A 131 5.48 -11.06 -4.90
N LEU A 132 4.37 -10.33 -4.87
CA LEU A 132 3.05 -10.93 -4.90
C LEU A 132 2.77 -11.61 -6.24
N ILE A 133 3.14 -11.00 -7.37
CA ILE A 133 3.03 -11.62 -8.70
C ILE A 133 3.82 -12.94 -8.74
N GLU A 134 5.03 -12.99 -8.17
CA GLU A 134 5.81 -14.23 -8.06
C GLU A 134 5.06 -15.30 -7.23
N LYS A 135 4.53 -14.92 -6.06
CA LYS A 135 3.73 -15.83 -5.22
C LYS A 135 2.47 -16.34 -5.93
N ILE A 136 1.75 -15.49 -6.66
CA ILE A 136 0.57 -15.89 -7.45
C ILE A 136 1.00 -16.92 -8.51
N ASN A 137 2.10 -16.67 -9.22
CA ASN A 137 2.63 -17.63 -10.19
C ASN A 137 2.94 -18.99 -9.56
N GLN A 138 3.53 -19.01 -8.37
CA GLN A 138 3.85 -20.25 -7.65
C GLN A 138 2.58 -20.97 -7.18
N ALA A 139 1.68 -20.27 -6.48
CA ALA A 139 0.46 -20.85 -5.89
C ALA A 139 -0.53 -21.40 -6.94
N PHE A 140 -0.53 -20.84 -8.14
CA PHE A 140 -1.37 -21.29 -9.26
C PHE A 140 -0.59 -22.08 -10.31
N ASN A 141 0.68 -22.40 -10.08
CA ASN A 141 1.47 -23.17 -11.04
C ASN A 141 0.79 -24.53 -11.35
N GLY A 142 0.67 -24.86 -12.64
CA GLY A 142 0.06 -26.11 -13.09
C GLY A 142 -1.46 -26.19 -12.98
N VAL A 143 -2.16 -25.13 -12.55
CA VAL A 143 -3.63 -25.07 -12.60
C VAL A 143 -4.09 -25.11 -14.07
N SER A 144 -4.88 -26.12 -14.42
CA SER A 144 -5.51 -26.27 -15.73
C SER A 144 -7.00 -25.94 -15.67
N LEU A 145 -7.58 -25.58 -16.82
CA LEU A 145 -9.02 -25.31 -16.94
C LEU A 145 -9.88 -26.57 -16.73
N GLU A 146 -9.35 -27.76 -17.06
CA GLU A 146 -10.08 -29.04 -17.04
C GLU A 146 -11.36 -28.97 -17.90
N ASP A 147 -12.52 -29.34 -17.36
CA ASP A 147 -13.85 -29.19 -17.95
C ASP A 147 -14.56 -27.89 -17.52
N GLY A 148 -13.82 -26.94 -16.93
CA GLY A 148 -14.32 -25.64 -16.51
C GLY A 148 -14.69 -24.72 -17.68
N LEU A 149 -15.46 -23.68 -17.38
CA LEU A 149 -15.83 -22.68 -18.38
C LEU A 149 -14.65 -21.78 -18.74
N SER A 150 -14.39 -21.66 -20.05
CA SER A 150 -13.55 -20.60 -20.61
C SER A 150 -14.25 -19.23 -20.51
N LEU A 151 -13.53 -18.12 -20.72
CA LEU A 151 -14.18 -16.80 -20.80
C LEU A 151 -15.18 -16.69 -21.96
N TYR A 152 -14.95 -17.36 -23.11
CA TYR A 152 -15.96 -17.45 -24.17
C TYR A 152 -17.20 -18.24 -23.74
N GLY A 153 -17.01 -19.32 -22.99
CA GLY A 153 -18.13 -20.08 -22.43
C GLY A 153 -18.92 -19.27 -21.40
N ALA A 154 -18.22 -18.51 -20.55
CA ALA A 154 -18.83 -17.60 -19.59
C ALA A 154 -19.60 -16.48 -20.28
N ARG A 155 -19.07 -15.89 -21.36
CA ARG A 155 -19.78 -14.91 -22.20
C ARG A 155 -21.03 -15.52 -22.84
N ALA A 156 -20.94 -16.73 -23.38
CA ALA A 156 -22.12 -17.39 -23.95
C ALA A 156 -23.20 -17.65 -22.90
N LEU A 157 -22.81 -17.97 -21.67
CA LEU A 157 -23.76 -18.14 -20.56
C LEU A 157 -24.41 -16.82 -20.15
N ASP A 158 -23.65 -15.72 -20.14
CA ASP A 158 -24.14 -14.34 -19.95
C ASP A 158 -25.14 -13.95 -21.07
N ASP A 159 -24.86 -14.36 -22.31
CA ASP A 159 -25.74 -14.21 -23.49
C ASP A 159 -26.89 -15.24 -23.53
N TRP A 160 -27.24 -15.84 -22.39
CA TRP A 160 -28.39 -16.74 -22.21
C TRP A 160 -28.32 -18.07 -22.97
N CYS A 161 -27.14 -18.52 -23.40
CA CYS A 161 -27.00 -19.90 -23.90
C CYS A 161 -27.16 -20.93 -22.78
N SER A 162 -27.46 -22.18 -23.16
CA SER A 162 -27.47 -23.29 -22.21
C SER A 162 -26.06 -23.60 -21.68
N ILE A 163 -25.98 -24.21 -20.50
CA ILE A 163 -24.69 -24.63 -19.91
C ILE A 163 -24.01 -25.69 -20.80
N GLU A 164 -24.78 -26.53 -21.50
CA GLU A 164 -24.26 -27.51 -22.46
C GLU A 164 -23.60 -26.82 -23.67
N GLU A 165 -24.20 -25.74 -24.18
CA GLU A 165 -23.63 -24.94 -25.27
C GLU A 165 -22.39 -24.18 -24.83
N ALA A 166 -22.44 -23.52 -23.66
CA ALA A 166 -21.30 -22.83 -23.07
C ALA A 166 -20.09 -23.76 -22.85
N ARG A 167 -20.34 -25.01 -22.42
CA ARG A 167 -19.30 -26.05 -22.31
C ARG A 167 -18.76 -26.48 -23.66
N LYS A 168 -19.61 -26.66 -24.67
CA LYS A 168 -19.16 -26.95 -26.05
C LYS A 168 -18.30 -25.80 -26.61
N ILE A 169 -18.65 -24.55 -26.33
CA ILE A 169 -17.84 -23.37 -26.71
C ILE A 169 -16.48 -23.43 -26.00
N SER A 170 -16.48 -23.73 -24.71
CA SER A 170 -15.23 -23.87 -23.93
C SER A 170 -14.34 -25.00 -24.45
N GLN A 171 -14.92 -26.12 -24.90
CA GLN A 171 -14.17 -27.23 -25.50
C GLN A 171 -13.61 -26.90 -26.89
N LYS A 172 -14.20 -25.93 -27.61
CA LYS A 172 -13.68 -25.45 -28.90
C LYS A 172 -12.47 -24.54 -28.73
N MET A 173 -12.23 -23.96 -27.55
CA MET A 173 -10.93 -23.37 -27.23
C MET A 173 -9.90 -24.50 -27.21
N THR A 174 -9.17 -24.63 -28.30
CA THR A 174 -8.07 -25.58 -28.43
C THR A 174 -6.83 -24.96 -27.83
N PHE A 175 -6.70 -24.96 -26.51
CA PHE A 175 -5.44 -24.58 -25.91
C PHE A 175 -5.07 -25.38 -24.67
N GLU A 176 -3.96 -26.10 -24.83
CA GLU A 176 -2.95 -26.36 -23.81
C GLU A 176 -2.27 -25.04 -23.37
N GLN A 177 -3.01 -23.94 -23.21
CA GLN A 177 -2.43 -22.69 -22.74
C GLN A 177 -2.43 -22.72 -21.22
N ARG A 178 -1.24 -22.54 -20.67
CA ARG A 178 -1.08 -22.24 -19.27
C ARG A 178 -1.73 -20.87 -19.06
N TRP A 179 -2.37 -20.67 -17.91
CA TRP A 179 -3.04 -19.40 -17.64
C TRP A 179 -2.08 -18.20 -17.73
N GLN A 180 -0.77 -18.43 -17.55
CA GLN A 180 0.31 -17.44 -17.70
C GLN A 180 0.45 -16.89 -19.13
N ASP A 181 0.03 -17.66 -20.13
CA ASP A 181 0.20 -17.32 -21.55
C ASP A 181 -1.03 -16.57 -22.10
N ILE A 182 -2.05 -16.32 -21.27
CA ILE A 182 -3.25 -15.56 -21.65
C ILE A 182 -2.86 -14.08 -21.85
N PRO A 183 -3.06 -13.53 -23.05
CA PRO A 183 -2.69 -12.15 -23.32
C PRO A 183 -3.64 -11.16 -22.66
N SER A 184 -3.15 -9.98 -22.28
CA SER A 184 -3.93 -8.97 -21.55
C SER A 184 -5.17 -8.48 -22.30
N TYR A 185 -5.07 -8.31 -23.63
CA TYR A 185 -6.19 -7.87 -24.47
C TYR A 185 -7.38 -8.85 -24.41
N PHE A 186 -7.14 -10.12 -24.10
CA PHE A 186 -8.20 -11.12 -23.95
C PHE A 186 -9.08 -10.82 -22.73
N LEU A 187 -8.48 -10.30 -21.65
CA LEU A 187 -9.22 -9.84 -20.48
C LEU A 187 -9.93 -8.51 -20.74
N GLU A 188 -9.37 -7.63 -21.57
CA GLU A 188 -10.03 -6.39 -21.95
C GLU A 188 -11.33 -6.64 -22.75
N GLU A 189 -11.35 -7.70 -23.57
CA GLU A 189 -12.52 -8.07 -24.40
C GLU A 189 -13.58 -8.89 -23.62
N LEU A 190 -13.13 -9.81 -22.76
CA LEU A 190 -14.00 -10.81 -22.12
C LEU A 190 -14.04 -10.73 -20.60
N GLY A 191 -13.36 -9.75 -19.99
CA GLY A 191 -13.21 -9.63 -18.54
C GLY A 191 -14.54 -9.51 -17.80
N ASP A 192 -15.53 -8.85 -18.42
CA ASP A 192 -16.87 -8.68 -17.84
C ASP A 192 -17.61 -10.00 -17.63
N SER A 193 -17.18 -11.08 -18.29
CA SER A 193 -17.75 -12.42 -18.11
C SER A 193 -17.22 -13.15 -16.88
N PHE A 194 -16.31 -12.55 -16.09
CA PHE A 194 -15.74 -13.17 -14.88
C PHE A 194 -16.80 -13.74 -13.92
N GLY A 195 -17.91 -13.00 -13.72
CA GLY A 195 -19.00 -13.40 -12.82
C GLY A 195 -19.76 -14.66 -13.26
N PHE A 196 -19.59 -15.10 -14.51
CA PHE A 196 -20.28 -16.25 -15.11
C PHE A 196 -19.42 -17.51 -15.17
N LEU A 197 -18.16 -17.44 -14.72
CA LEU A 197 -17.29 -18.59 -14.60
C LEU A 197 -17.84 -19.58 -13.55
N ASP A 198 -17.69 -20.88 -13.85
CA ASP A 198 -17.88 -21.92 -12.84
C ASP A 198 -16.66 -22.00 -11.90
N SER A 199 -16.71 -22.86 -10.88
CA SER A 199 -15.62 -22.95 -9.89
C SER A 199 -14.25 -23.25 -10.52
N LYS A 200 -14.20 -24.06 -11.58
CA LYS A 200 -12.95 -24.45 -12.25
C LYS A 200 -12.42 -23.32 -13.14
N GLY A 201 -13.28 -22.72 -13.95
CA GLY A 201 -12.96 -21.53 -14.73
C GLY A 201 -12.48 -20.39 -13.84
N PHE A 202 -13.16 -20.14 -12.73
CA PHE A 202 -12.75 -19.14 -11.74
C PHE A 202 -11.35 -19.43 -11.22
N ARG A 203 -11.05 -20.66 -10.77
CA ARG A 203 -9.72 -21.03 -10.27
C ARG A 203 -8.63 -20.86 -11.35
N TYR A 204 -8.94 -21.16 -12.61
CA TYR A 204 -8.01 -21.03 -13.72
C TYR A 204 -7.72 -19.57 -14.10
N TYR A 205 -8.75 -18.71 -14.19
CA TYR A 205 -8.57 -17.32 -14.59
C TYR A 205 -8.23 -16.37 -13.44
N LEU A 206 -8.55 -16.70 -12.19
CA LEU A 206 -8.27 -15.85 -11.02
C LEU A 206 -6.84 -15.28 -10.97
N PRO A 207 -5.75 -16.06 -11.15
CA PRO A 207 -4.39 -15.51 -11.14
C PRO A 207 -4.15 -14.50 -12.28
N VAL A 208 -4.75 -14.73 -13.45
CA VAL A 208 -4.66 -13.83 -14.61
C VAL A 208 -5.28 -12.47 -14.28
N PHE A 209 -6.49 -12.49 -13.71
CA PHE A 209 -7.19 -11.27 -13.30
C PHE A 209 -6.48 -10.52 -12.17
N MET A 210 -5.96 -11.24 -11.16
CA MET A 210 -5.19 -10.61 -10.07
C MET A 210 -3.92 -9.93 -10.60
N ILE A 211 -3.16 -10.61 -11.46
CA ILE A 211 -1.93 -10.05 -12.05
C ILE A 211 -2.26 -8.87 -12.99
N TYR A 212 -3.32 -8.98 -13.79
CA TYR A 212 -3.78 -7.87 -14.63
C TYR A 212 -4.14 -6.64 -13.79
N SER A 213 -4.90 -6.83 -12.72
CA SER A 213 -5.28 -5.77 -11.78
C SER A 213 -4.08 -5.15 -11.06
N LEU A 214 -3.05 -5.95 -10.74
CA LEU A 214 -1.82 -5.42 -10.15
C LEU A 214 -1.00 -4.57 -11.13
N ASN A 215 -0.98 -4.95 -12.42
CA ASN A 215 -0.18 -4.27 -13.44
C ASN A 215 -0.87 -3.05 -14.06
N ASN A 216 -2.19 -2.97 -13.98
CA ASN A 216 -2.98 -1.90 -14.56
C ASN A 216 -3.73 -1.17 -13.45
N ASN A 217 -3.65 0.17 -13.42
CA ASN A 217 -4.43 0.96 -12.46
C ASN A 217 -5.92 0.60 -12.57
N SER A 218 -6.54 0.32 -11.41
CA SER A 218 -7.93 -0.14 -11.27
C SER A 218 -8.90 0.84 -11.94
N GLY A 219 -9.37 0.50 -13.13
CA GLY A 219 -10.35 1.29 -13.89
C GLY A 219 -11.33 0.48 -14.71
N TYR A 220 -11.22 -0.86 -14.70
CA TYR A 220 -12.13 -1.76 -15.41
C TYR A 220 -13.14 -2.39 -14.44
N ALA A 221 -14.42 -2.47 -14.83
CA ALA A 221 -15.47 -3.03 -13.97
C ALA A 221 -15.20 -4.49 -13.53
N PHE A 222 -14.48 -5.26 -14.35
CA PHE A 222 -14.12 -6.63 -13.99
C PHE A 222 -13.03 -6.70 -12.89
N THR A 223 -12.12 -5.72 -12.79
CA THR A 223 -11.12 -5.71 -11.69
C THR A 223 -11.80 -5.51 -10.34
N ASP A 224 -12.90 -4.74 -10.32
CA ASP A 224 -13.76 -4.56 -9.13
C ASP A 224 -14.52 -5.84 -8.77
N SER A 225 -14.90 -6.63 -9.78
CA SER A 225 -15.59 -7.91 -9.59
C SER A 225 -14.68 -8.93 -8.89
N VAL A 226 -13.41 -9.01 -9.31
CA VAL A 226 -12.40 -9.89 -8.70
C VAL A 226 -12.12 -9.47 -7.26
N TYR A 227 -11.88 -8.18 -7.04
CA TYR A 227 -11.68 -7.61 -5.71
C TYR A 227 -12.88 -7.91 -4.79
N SER A 228 -14.10 -7.67 -5.27
CA SER A 228 -15.33 -7.91 -4.50
C SER A 228 -15.53 -9.38 -4.16
N ALA A 229 -15.24 -10.28 -5.10
CA ALA A 229 -15.32 -11.73 -4.90
C ALA A 229 -14.39 -12.18 -3.76
N LEU A 230 -13.16 -11.66 -3.73
CA LEU A 230 -12.14 -12.04 -2.74
C LEU A 230 -12.31 -11.35 -1.38
N LYS A 231 -12.66 -10.05 -1.38
CA LYS A 231 -12.80 -9.25 -0.15
C LYS A 231 -14.08 -9.59 0.62
N TYR A 232 -15.22 -9.57 -0.07
CA TYR A 232 -16.53 -9.72 0.59
C TYR A 232 -17.01 -11.17 0.63
N LYS A 233 -16.45 -12.05 -0.21
CA LYS A 233 -16.77 -13.48 -0.27
C LYS A 233 -18.28 -13.76 -0.23
N PRO A 234 -19.07 -13.11 -1.10
CA PRO A 234 -20.52 -13.25 -1.07
C PRO A 234 -20.92 -14.71 -1.31
N LYS A 235 -22.13 -15.08 -0.89
CA LYS A 235 -22.64 -16.45 -0.95
C LYS A 235 -22.46 -17.12 -2.32
N PHE A 236 -22.58 -16.33 -3.40
CA PHE A 236 -22.37 -16.77 -4.77
C PHE A 236 -20.99 -17.43 -4.98
N TYR A 237 -19.91 -16.83 -4.48
CA TYR A 237 -18.53 -17.31 -4.69
C TYR A 237 -18.08 -18.38 -3.68
N GLN A 238 -18.93 -18.83 -2.76
CA GLN A 238 -18.53 -19.83 -1.76
C GLN A 238 -18.03 -21.13 -2.40
N LYS A 239 -18.72 -21.61 -3.46
CA LYS A 239 -18.30 -22.81 -4.19
C LYS A 239 -17.03 -22.61 -5.02
N HIS A 240 -16.80 -21.40 -5.51
CA HIS A 240 -15.59 -21.04 -6.26
C HIS A 240 -14.39 -20.99 -5.34
N LEU A 241 -14.51 -20.28 -4.21
CA LEU A 241 -13.47 -20.15 -3.20
C LEU A 241 -13.13 -21.49 -2.53
N ALA A 242 -14.10 -22.39 -2.38
CA ALA A 242 -13.87 -23.73 -1.83
C ALA A 242 -12.97 -24.62 -2.70
N LEU A 243 -12.76 -24.29 -3.98
CA LEU A 243 -11.86 -25.02 -4.87
C LEU A 243 -10.40 -24.56 -4.74
N LEU A 244 -10.15 -23.40 -4.13
CA LEU A 244 -8.81 -22.89 -3.88
C LEU A 244 -8.16 -23.63 -2.72
N ASN A 245 -6.90 -24.02 -2.89
CA ASN A 245 -6.11 -24.56 -1.78
C ASN A 245 -5.68 -23.42 -0.82
N GLN A 246 -5.04 -23.79 0.29
CA GLN A 246 -4.62 -22.82 1.30
C GLN A 246 -3.66 -21.75 0.75
N GLU A 247 -2.66 -22.15 -0.05
CA GLU A 247 -1.70 -21.21 -0.66
C GLU A 247 -2.39 -20.22 -1.61
N GLN A 248 -3.33 -20.70 -2.42
CA GLN A 248 -4.14 -19.89 -3.34
C GLN A 248 -5.02 -18.88 -2.59
N LEU A 249 -5.58 -19.28 -1.44
CA LEU A 249 -6.36 -18.39 -0.58
C LEU A 249 -5.48 -17.34 0.12
N GLU A 250 -4.26 -17.70 0.50
CA GLU A 250 -3.30 -16.77 1.12
C GLU A 250 -2.86 -15.68 0.15
N VAL A 251 -2.44 -16.05 -1.07
CA VAL A 251 -2.05 -15.05 -2.08
C VAL A 251 -3.23 -14.17 -2.50
N ALA A 252 -4.45 -14.71 -2.55
CA ALA A 252 -5.65 -13.93 -2.82
C ALA A 252 -5.94 -12.89 -1.71
N GLN A 253 -5.67 -13.23 -0.44
CA GLN A 253 -5.78 -12.29 0.67
C GLN A 253 -4.67 -11.23 0.65
N GLU A 254 -3.44 -11.62 0.30
CA GLU A 254 -2.33 -10.66 0.10
C GLU A 254 -2.66 -9.67 -1.04
N TYR A 255 -3.27 -10.16 -2.13
CA TYR A 255 -3.79 -9.30 -3.21
C TYR A 255 -4.79 -8.28 -2.69
N VAL A 256 -5.84 -8.69 -1.95
CA VAL A 256 -6.83 -7.75 -1.40
C VAL A 256 -6.16 -6.69 -0.52
N LYS A 257 -5.21 -7.08 0.35
CA LYS A 257 -4.48 -6.14 1.21
C LYS A 257 -3.64 -5.14 0.43
N LEU A 258 -2.99 -5.58 -0.66
CA LEU A 258 -2.20 -4.69 -1.50
C LEU A 258 -3.09 -3.73 -2.29
N ILE A 259 -4.23 -4.19 -2.83
CA ILE A 259 -5.21 -3.31 -3.47
C ILE A 259 -5.76 -2.26 -2.50
N ASP A 260 -6.09 -2.66 -1.26
CA ASP A 260 -6.51 -1.74 -0.20
C ASP A 260 -5.45 -0.69 0.17
N SER A 261 -4.17 -0.91 -0.14
CA SER A 261 -3.10 0.06 0.12
C SER A 261 -2.95 1.14 -0.95
N TYR A 262 -3.55 0.94 -2.13
CA TYR A 262 -3.62 1.93 -3.20
C TYR A 262 -4.83 2.88 -3.08
N ALA A 263 -5.85 2.51 -2.29
CA ALA A 263 -7.09 3.24 -2.07
C ALA A 263 -6.99 4.26 -0.92
#